data_AF-A0A5K1JSY0-F1
#
_entry.id   AF-A0A5K1JSY0-F1
#
_cell.length_a   1.000
_cell.length_b   1.000
_cell.length_c   1.000
_cell.angle_alpha   90.00
_cell.angle_beta   90.00
_cell.angle_gamma   90.00
#
_symmetry.space_group_name_H-M   'P 1'
#
loop_
_entity.id
_entity.type
_entity.pdbx_description
1 polymer ?
#
loop_
_entity_poly.entity_id
_entity_poly.type
_entity_poly.pdbx_seq_one_letter_code
_entity_poly.pdbx_strand_id
1 'polypeptide(L)'
;MSEPAKTEAAPATKPEESTAAADFTKYKTAAEIVNNVMKKLVDLSVEGAKVLDLCVEGDKLLEAGTGAVYNKSVKGVKVSK
;
A
#
# COMPACT_ATOMS: atom_id res chain seq x y z
N MET A 1 -12.67 50.29 19.13
CA MET A 1 -12.99 49.77 20.47
C MET A 1 -14.27 48.96 20.36
N SER A 2 -14.18 47.72 20.86
CA SER A 2 -15.27 46.77 21.16
C SER A 2 -15.91 45.96 20.02
N GLU A 3 -15.34 44.77 19.83
CA GLU A 3 -16.04 43.48 19.85
C GLU A 3 -17.24 43.42 20.81
N PRO A 4 -18.24 42.57 20.51
CA PRO A 4 -18.21 41.23 21.10
C PRO A 4 -18.54 40.09 20.13
N ALA A 5 -17.87 38.97 20.40
CA ALA A 5 -18.03 37.67 19.78
C ALA A 5 -19.42 37.05 19.96
N LYS A 6 -19.88 36.32 18.94
CA LYS A 6 -20.71 35.12 19.12
C LYS A 6 -20.50 34.11 17.99
N THR A 7 -19.88 33.01 18.41
CA THR A 7 -19.70 31.69 17.79
C THR A 7 -20.95 31.13 17.08
N GLU A 8 -20.78 30.65 15.85
CA GLU A 8 -21.50 29.55 15.16
C GLU A 8 -20.97 29.47 13.71
N ALA A 9 -20.63 28.35 13.08
CA ALA A 9 -20.49 26.95 13.44
C ALA A 9 -19.55 26.33 12.39
N ALA A 10 -18.55 25.56 12.81
CA ALA A 10 -17.75 24.75 11.89
C ALA A 10 -18.64 23.65 11.27
N PRO A 11 -18.62 23.42 9.95
CA PRO A 11 -19.32 22.28 9.38
C PRO A 11 -18.69 20.99 9.91
N ALA A 12 -19.54 20.21 10.56
CA ALA A 12 -19.24 18.95 11.22
C ALA A 12 -18.52 17.96 10.29
N THR A 13 -17.37 17.50 10.74
CA THR A 13 -16.70 16.27 10.30
C THR A 13 -17.68 15.11 10.45
N LYS A 14 -18.10 14.55 9.32
CA LYS A 14 -18.85 13.29 9.26
C LYS A 14 -17.97 12.18 9.85
N PRO A 15 -18.49 11.28 10.69
CA PRO A 15 -17.68 10.30 11.43
C PRO A 15 -16.80 9.49 10.48
N GLU A 16 -15.49 9.63 10.64
CA GLU A 16 -14.49 8.74 10.06
C GLU A 16 -14.75 7.33 10.59
N GLU A 17 -15.42 6.51 9.78
CA GLU A 17 -15.34 5.07 9.89
C GLU A 17 -13.86 4.71 9.70
N SER A 18 -13.19 4.40 10.81
CA SER A 18 -11.73 4.39 10.98
C SER A 18 -10.97 3.79 9.78
N THR A 19 -10.46 4.63 8.88
CA THR A 19 -9.64 4.20 7.73
C THR A 19 -8.39 3.46 8.18
N ALA A 20 -7.96 3.70 9.43
CA ALA A 20 -6.83 3.05 10.07
C ALA A 20 -6.85 1.51 9.89
N ALA A 21 -7.96 0.82 10.14
CA ALA A 21 -7.98 -0.65 10.04
C ALA A 21 -7.81 -1.16 8.59
N ALA A 22 -8.41 -0.46 7.63
CA ALA A 22 -8.24 -0.77 6.20
C ALA A 22 -6.83 -0.45 5.72
N ASP A 23 -6.24 0.65 6.20
CA ASP A 23 -4.87 1.06 5.88
C ASP A 23 -3.85 0.10 6.49
N PHE A 24 -4.01 -0.30 7.76
CA PHE A 24 -3.19 -1.33 8.40
C PHE A 24 -3.20 -2.65 7.63
N THR A 25 -4.36 -3.06 7.12
CA THR A 25 -4.48 -4.30 6.34
C THR A 25 -3.72 -4.19 5.02
N LYS A 26 -3.82 -3.06 4.30
CA LYS A 26 -3.04 -2.81 3.07
C LYS A 26 -1.53 -2.79 3.33
N TYR A 27 -1.09 -2.07 4.37
CA TYR A 27 0.33 -2.01 4.72
C TYR A 27 0.87 -3.37 5.16
N LYS A 28 0.08 -4.14 5.93
CA LYS A 28 0.46 -5.49 6.33
C LYS A 28 0.60 -6.42 5.12
N THR A 29 -0.36 -6.39 4.20
CA THR A 29 -0.27 -7.20 2.98
C THR A 29 0.90 -6.78 2.10
N ALA A 30 1.17 -5.48 1.96
CA ALA A 30 2.35 -5.00 1.24
C ALA A 30 3.66 -5.49 1.90
N ALA A 31 3.75 -5.40 3.22
CA ALA A 31 4.91 -5.88 3.98
C ALA A 31 5.11 -7.40 3.82
N GLU A 32 4.03 -8.18 3.81
CA GLU A 32 4.10 -9.63 3.57
C GLU A 32 4.60 -9.96 2.16
N ILE A 33 4.13 -9.23 1.13
CA ILE A 33 4.61 -9.40 -0.26
C ILE A 33 6.11 -9.08 -0.34
N VAL A 34 6.53 -7.92 0.15
CA VAL A 34 7.94 -7.49 0.08
C VAL A 34 8.86 -8.44 0.85
N ASN A 35 8.47 -8.89 2.05
CA ASN A 35 9.28 -9.84 2.81
C ASN A 35 9.46 -11.19 2.09
N ASN A 36 8.41 -11.69 1.42
CA ASN A 36 8.51 -12.94 0.65
C ASN A 36 9.42 -12.79 -0.57
N VAL A 37 9.31 -11.66 -1.29
CA VAL A 37 10.18 -11.37 -2.45
C VAL A 37 11.63 -11.19 -2.00
N MET A 38 11.87 -10.46 -0.90
CA MET A 38 13.21 -10.21 -0.36
C MET A 38 13.93 -11.51 0.01
N LYS A 39 13.25 -12.46 0.67
CA LYS A 39 13.84 -13.77 0.99
C LYS A 39 14.32 -14.50 -0.26
N LYS A 40 13.49 -14.54 -1.32
CA LYS A 40 13.85 -15.16 -2.59
C LYS A 40 15.00 -14.44 -3.30
N LEU A 41 15.04 -13.11 -3.24
CA LEU A 41 16.11 -12.29 -3.82
C LEU A 41 17.46 -12.54 -3.12
N VAL A 42 17.45 -12.70 -1.80
CA VAL A 42 18.65 -13.04 -1.01
C VAL A 42 19.18 -14.42 -1.41
N ASP A 43 18.31 -15.42 -1.57
CA ASP A 43 18.72 -16.77 -2.02
C ASP A 43 19.34 -16.76 -3.43
N LEU A 44 18.90 -15.85 -4.30
CA LEU A 44 19.43 -15.70 -5.67
C LEU A 44 20.71 -14.85 -5.72
N SER A 45 21.03 -14.11 -4.66
CA SER A 45 22.18 -13.19 -4.60
C SER A 45 23.49 -13.94 -4.31
N VAL A 46 23.95 -14.73 -5.29
CA VAL A 46 25.21 -15.50 -5.23
C VAL A 46 26.33 -14.82 -6.02
N GLU A 47 27.59 -15.18 -5.73
CA GLU A 47 28.74 -14.64 -6.45
C GLU A 47 28.67 -14.96 -7.95
N GLY A 48 28.78 -13.92 -8.79
CA GLY A 48 28.64 -14.03 -10.24
C GLY A 48 27.21 -13.83 -10.78
N ALA A 49 26.21 -13.66 -9.91
CA ALA A 49 24.87 -13.27 -10.34
C ALA A 49 24.88 -11.85 -10.93
N LYS A 50 24.26 -11.69 -12.10
CA LYS A 50 24.09 -10.36 -12.71
C LYS A 50 23.01 -9.60 -11.96
N VAL A 51 23.35 -8.39 -11.52
CA VAL A 51 22.42 -7.48 -10.83
C VAL A 51 21.15 -7.27 -11.66
N LEU A 52 21.28 -7.17 -12.99
CA LEU A 52 20.13 -6.99 -13.87
C LEU A 52 19.14 -8.17 -13.82
N ASP A 53 19.65 -9.41 -13.79
CA ASP A 53 18.79 -10.60 -13.70
C ASP A 53 18.08 -10.67 -12.34
N LEU A 54 18.76 -10.29 -11.27
CA LEU A 54 18.15 -10.20 -9.93
C LEU A 54 17.01 -9.16 -9.88
N CYS A 55 17.21 -7.99 -10.48
CA CYS A 55 16.16 -6.96 -10.55
C CYS A 55 14.97 -7.43 -11.38
N VAL A 56 15.21 -8.04 -12.55
CA VAL A 56 14.14 -8.56 -13.42
C VAL A 56 13.35 -9.67 -12.71
N GLU A 57 14.02 -10.58 -12.02
CA GLU A 57 13.36 -11.65 -11.28
C GLU A 57 12.59 -11.13 -10.06
N GLY A 58 13.16 -10.14 -9.36
CA GLY A 58 12.50 -9.41 -8.28
C GLY A 58 11.20 -8.73 -8.72
N ASP A 59 11.24 -7.98 -9.83
CA ASP A 59 10.07 -7.30 -10.38
C ASP A 59 8.97 -8.29 -10.79
N LYS A 60 9.33 -9.42 -11.43
CA LYS A 60 8.34 -10.47 -11.76
C LYS A 60 7.64 -11.00 -10.52
N LEU A 61 8.38 -11.28 -9.45
CA LEU A 61 7.82 -11.80 -8.20
C LEU A 61 6.93 -10.76 -7.51
N LEU A 62 7.29 -9.48 -7.61
CA LEU A 62 6.55 -8.37 -7.03
C LEU A 62 5.26 -8.08 -7.81
N GLU A 63 5.30 -8.12 -9.15
CA GLU A 63 4.11 -8.04 -10.00
C GLU A 63 3.16 -9.22 -9.76
N ALA A 64 3.67 -10.44 -9.59
CA ALA A 64 2.85 -11.59 -9.27
C ALA A 64 2.17 -11.47 -7.88
N GLY A 65 2.91 -10.97 -6.88
CA GLY A 65 2.39 -10.76 -5.53
C GLY A 65 1.36 -9.62 -5.45
N THR A 66 1.62 -8.51 -6.12
CA THR A 66 0.70 -7.35 -6.15
C THR A 66 -0.53 -7.62 -7.04
N GLY A 67 -0.36 -8.31 -8.17
CA GLY A 67 -1.43 -8.73 -9.08
C GLY A 67 -2.37 -9.80 -8.52
N ALA A 68 -2.03 -10.44 -7.40
CA ALA A 68 -2.91 -11.38 -6.72
C ALA A 68 -3.83 -10.72 -5.67
N VAL A 69 -3.47 -9.52 -5.20
CA VAL A 69 -4.14 -8.85 -4.07
C VAL A 69 -4.91 -7.63 -4.57
N TYR A 70 -6.07 -7.33 -3.98
CA TYR A 70 -6.92 -6.17 -4.33
C TYR A 70 -7.40 -6.11 -5.80
N ASN A 71 -7.33 -7.23 -6.54
CA ASN A 71 -7.77 -7.33 -7.93
C ASN A 71 -9.30 -7.51 -8.09
N LYS A 72 -10.03 -7.65 -6.99
CA LYS A 72 -11.50 -7.72 -7.00
C LYS A 72 -12.08 -6.32 -6.77
N SER A 73 -12.92 -5.88 -7.71
CA SER A 73 -13.66 -4.62 -7.63
C SER A 73 -14.65 -4.64 -6.45
N VAL A 74 -14.26 -4.07 -5.32
CA VAL A 74 -15.21 -3.69 -4.26
C VAL A 74 -15.54 -2.21 -4.45
N LYS A 75 -16.77 -1.93 -4.89
CA LYS A 75 -17.35 -0.58 -5.08
C LYS A 75 -16.68 0.32 -6.14
N GLY A 76 -16.48 -0.18 -7.36
CA GLY A 76 -16.42 0.66 -8.58
C GLY A 76 -15.19 1.54 -8.80
N VAL A 77 -14.18 1.53 -7.93
CA VAL A 77 -12.91 2.23 -8.21
C VAL A 77 -11.92 1.22 -8.78
N LYS A 78 -11.71 1.32 -10.09
CA LYS A 78 -10.64 0.65 -10.82
C LYS A 78 -9.31 1.16 -10.24
N VAL A 79 -8.52 0.29 -9.63
CA VAL A 79 -7.11 0.61 -9.39
C VAL A 79 -6.46 0.56 -10.77
N SER A 80 -6.30 1.75 -11.37
CA SER A 80 -5.63 1.90 -12.65
C SER A 80 -4.22 1.36 -12.55
N LYS A 81 -3.86 0.48 -13.49
CA LYS A 81 -2.49 0.00 -13.70
C LYS A 81 -1.58 1.17 -14.05
#